data_AF-A0AA35VWX4-F1
#
_entry.id   AF-A0AA35VWX4-F1
#
_cell.length_a   1.000
_cell.length_b   1.000
_cell.length_c   1.000
_cell.angle_alpha   90.00
_cell.angle_beta   90.00
_cell.angle_gamma   90.00
#
_symmetry.space_group_name_H-M   'P 1'
#
loop_
_entity.id
_entity.type
_entity.pdbx_description
1 polymer ?
#
loop_
_entity_poly.entity_id
_entity_poly.type
_entity_poly.pdbx_seq_one_letter_code
_entity_poly.pdbx_strand_id
1 'polypeptide(L)'
;METITARYSLPDLDTLSSWDQHKIRAWILTRDEAMDRAQSITARLSMWLPKVKVVRSLANYLIDLTEPNLRRAFTMARFHSIPTAFLQGIYSKTPITQRLCPCTMNEVEDFIHFFFYCPIYEPIRPKLLLLIPSTITSKEDCLKSLLVDANPQISRGVAIFIVQALKLRATLTG
;
A
#
# COMPACT_ATOMS: atom_id res chain seq x y z
N MET A 1 -9.96 16.57 -24.46
CA MET A 1 -11.00 15.59 -24.06
C MET A 1 -12.23 15.91 -24.87
N GLU A 2 -12.40 15.24 -26.00
CA GLU A 2 -13.56 15.42 -26.87
C GLU A 2 -14.76 14.71 -26.23
N THR A 3 -15.78 15.48 -25.85
CA THR A 3 -17.06 14.95 -25.40
C THR A 3 -17.83 14.48 -26.63
N ILE A 4 -17.73 13.18 -26.93
CA ILE A 4 -18.62 12.52 -27.90
C ILE A 4 -20.02 12.48 -27.28
N THR A 5 -20.81 13.51 -27.54
CA THR A 5 -22.26 13.50 -27.35
C THR A 5 -22.89 13.24 -28.71
N ALA A 6 -22.73 12.01 -29.20
CA ALA A 6 -23.55 11.53 -30.30
C ALA A 6 -24.99 11.35 -29.79
N ARG A 7 -25.79 12.40 -29.88
CA ARG A 7 -27.24 12.30 -29.77
C ARG A 7 -27.74 11.59 -31.02
N TYR A 8 -27.90 10.28 -30.95
CA TYR A 8 -28.67 9.55 -31.96
C TYR A 8 -30.12 10.03 -31.84
N SER A 9 -30.59 10.77 -32.84
CA SER A 9 -32.01 11.09 -32.98
C SER A 9 -32.78 9.78 -33.13
N LEU A 10 -33.60 9.44 -32.14
CA LEU A 10 -34.46 8.28 -32.23
C LEU A 10 -35.48 8.50 -33.37
N PRO A 11 -35.72 7.51 -34.24
CA PRO A 11 -36.76 7.61 -35.26
C PRO A 11 -38.13 7.75 -34.61
N ASP A 12 -39.03 8.48 -35.28
CA ASP A 12 -40.38 8.75 -34.79
C ASP A 12 -41.16 7.44 -34.61
N LEU A 13 -41.47 7.10 -33.36
CA LEU A 13 -41.96 5.78 -32.94
C LEU A 13 -43.29 5.42 -33.61
N ASP A 14 -44.06 6.42 -34.02
CA ASP A 14 -45.39 6.26 -34.64
C ASP A 14 -45.33 5.76 -36.08
N THR A 15 -44.14 5.72 -36.69
CA THR A 15 -43.92 5.22 -38.06
C THR A 15 -43.50 3.74 -38.14
N LEU A 16 -43.30 3.09 -37.00
CA LEU A 16 -42.76 1.73 -36.89
C LEU A 16 -43.87 0.66 -36.75
N SER A 17 -43.61 -0.55 -37.23
CA SER A 17 -44.53 -1.67 -37.05
C SER A 17 -44.72 -2.00 -35.56
N SER A 18 -45.90 -2.49 -35.18
CA SER A 18 -46.23 -2.84 -33.78
C SER A 18 -45.20 -3.80 -33.14
N TRP A 19 -44.64 -4.73 -33.93
CA TRP A 19 -43.60 -5.66 -33.48
C TRP A 19 -42.26 -4.97 -33.20
N ASP A 20 -41.90 -3.95 -33.98
CA ASP A 20 -40.67 -3.18 -33.80
C ASP A 20 -40.78 -2.23 -32.61
N GLN A 21 -41.96 -1.62 -32.41
CA GLN A 21 -42.25 -0.81 -31.22
C GLN A 21 -42.12 -1.63 -29.92
N HIS A 22 -42.59 -2.88 -29.91
CA HIS A 22 -42.49 -3.74 -28.74
C HIS A 22 -41.03 -4.11 -28.40
N LYS A 23 -40.21 -4.45 -29.41
CA LYS A 23 -38.79 -4.73 -29.21
C LYS A 23 -38.01 -3.51 -28.73
N ILE A 24 -38.29 -2.34 -29.27
CA ILE A 24 -37.65 -1.09 -28.84
C ILE A 24 -38.04 -0.77 -27.40
N ARG A 25 -39.32 -0.91 -27.02
CA ARG A 25 -39.76 -0.72 -25.63
C ARG A 25 -39.11 -1.71 -24.67
N ALA A 26 -39.04 -2.99 -25.03
CA ALA A 26 -38.36 -4.01 -24.22
C ALA A 26 -36.86 -3.70 -24.06
N TRP A 27 -36.20 -3.25 -25.13
CA TRP A 27 -34.80 -2.84 -25.07
C TRP A 27 -34.58 -1.61 -24.17
N ILE A 28 -35.46 -0.59 -24.25
CA ILE A 28 -35.42 0.58 -23.37
C ILE A 28 -35.60 0.16 -21.90
N LEU A 29 -36.60 -0.66 -21.59
CA LEU A 29 -36.87 -1.12 -20.23
C LEU A 29 -35.70 -1.93 -19.65
N THR A 30 -35.16 -2.88 -20.41
CA THR A 30 -34.00 -3.68 -19.95
C THR A 30 -32.74 -2.84 -19.77
N ARG A 31 -32.51 -1.84 -20.64
CA ARG A 31 -31.40 -0.89 -20.50
C ARG A 31 -31.57 -0.02 -19.27
N ASP A 32 -32.76 0.53 -19.05
CA ASP A 32 -33.04 1.41 -17.92
C ASP A 32 -32.95 0.62 -16.61
N GLU A 33 -33.44 -0.62 -16.55
CA GLU A 33 -33.23 -1.54 -15.41
C GLU A 33 -31.75 -1.88 -15.16
N ALA A 34 -30.94 -2.01 -16.22
CA ALA A 34 -29.50 -2.24 -16.09
C ALA A 34 -28.78 -0.97 -15.60
N MET A 35 -29.20 0.21 -16.07
CA MET A 35 -28.71 1.50 -15.60
C MET A 35 -29.08 1.78 -14.15
N ASP A 36 -30.32 1.47 -13.73
CA ASP A 36 -30.78 1.60 -12.36
C ASP A 36 -30.04 0.63 -11.42
N ARG A 37 -29.79 -0.61 -11.87
CA ARG A 37 -28.93 -1.56 -11.13
C ARG A 37 -27.50 -1.06 -11.02
N ALA A 38 -26.91 -0.52 -12.10
CA ALA A 38 -25.57 0.03 -12.09
C ALA A 38 -25.46 1.27 -11.19
N GLN A 39 -26.45 2.18 -11.23
CA GLN A 39 -26.52 3.34 -10.35
C GLN A 39 -26.73 2.92 -8.88
N SER A 40 -27.57 1.92 -8.61
CA SER A 40 -27.77 1.37 -7.26
C SER A 40 -26.50 0.70 -6.70
N ILE A 41 -25.77 -0.07 -7.52
CA ILE A 41 -24.47 -0.66 -7.13
C ILE A 41 -23.44 0.44 -6.86
N THR A 42 -23.37 1.44 -7.73
CA THR A 42 -22.43 2.57 -7.59
C THR A 42 -22.79 3.44 -6.38
N ALA A 43 -24.08 3.64 -6.11
CA ALA A 43 -24.59 4.36 -4.96
C ALA A 43 -24.27 3.62 -3.65
N ARG A 44 -24.46 2.29 -3.60
CA ARG A 44 -24.08 1.45 -2.45
C ARG A 44 -22.58 1.51 -2.15
N LEU A 45 -21.73 1.54 -3.16
CA LEU A 45 -20.29 1.68 -2.97
C LEU A 45 -19.91 3.11 -2.51
N SER A 46 -20.60 4.14 -3.01
CA SER A 46 -20.34 5.54 -2.65
C SER A 46 -20.90 5.97 -1.28
N MET A 47 -21.88 5.24 -0.75
CA MET A 47 -22.46 5.52 0.57
C MET A 47 -21.54 5.09 1.72
N TRP A 48 -20.69 4.10 1.49
CA TRP A 48 -19.75 3.57 2.50
C TRP A 48 -18.29 3.96 2.25
N LEU A 49 -17.95 4.43 1.04
CA LEU A 49 -16.66 5.03 0.74
C LEU A 49 -16.88 6.54 0.59
N PRO A 50 -16.60 7.37 1.63
CA PRO A 50 -16.55 8.80 1.41
C PRO A 50 -15.66 9.05 0.19
N LYS A 51 -16.15 9.82 -0.78
CA LYS A 51 -15.37 10.28 -1.94
C LYS A 51 -14.28 11.21 -1.43
N VAL A 52 -13.29 10.66 -0.76
CA VAL A 52 -12.09 11.39 -0.40
C VAL A 52 -11.40 11.64 -1.74
N LYS A 53 -11.56 12.85 -2.27
CA LYS A 53 -10.66 13.40 -3.28
C LYS A 53 -9.29 13.54 -2.61
N VAL A 54 -8.61 12.41 -2.39
CA VAL A 54 -7.21 12.44 -2.03
C VAL A 54 -6.50 12.85 -3.31
N VAL A 55 -5.99 14.07 -3.35
CA VAL A 55 -4.91 14.40 -4.27
C VAL A 55 -3.75 13.50 -3.85
N ARG A 56 -3.69 12.30 -4.41
CA ARG A 56 -2.60 11.36 -4.17
C ARG A 56 -1.45 11.86 -5.05
N SER A 57 -0.60 12.73 -4.51
CA SER A 57 0.77 12.70 -4.99
C SER A 57 1.28 11.29 -4.71
N LEU A 58 1.69 10.61 -5.78
CA LEU A 58 2.30 9.30 -5.66
C LEU A 58 3.58 9.48 -4.82
N ALA A 59 3.78 8.65 -3.79
CA ALA A 59 5.00 8.71 -2.98
C ALA A 59 6.22 8.47 -3.88
N ASN A 60 7.32 9.19 -3.64
CA ASN A 60 8.50 9.17 -4.51
C ASN A 60 9.06 7.76 -4.67
N TYR A 61 9.14 6.99 -3.57
CA TYR A 61 9.65 5.61 -3.63
C TYR A 61 8.84 4.68 -4.54
N LEU A 62 7.56 4.99 -4.81
CA LEU A 62 6.74 4.17 -5.73
C LEU A 62 7.12 4.40 -7.18
N ILE A 63 7.76 5.53 -7.49
CA ILE A 63 8.30 5.90 -8.79
C ILE A 63 9.76 5.45 -8.88
N ASP A 64 10.56 5.79 -7.87
CA ASP A 64 12.02 5.64 -7.91
C ASP A 64 12.50 4.19 -7.73
N LEU A 65 11.79 3.39 -6.93
CA LEU A 65 12.11 1.97 -6.77
C LEU A 65 11.44 1.17 -7.88
N THR A 66 12.22 0.82 -8.90
CA THR A 66 11.70 0.07 -10.06
C THR A 66 11.51 -1.41 -9.76
N GLU A 67 12.27 -1.98 -8.82
CA GLU A 67 12.15 -3.39 -8.45
C GLU A 67 10.97 -3.65 -7.49
N PRO A 68 10.03 -4.55 -7.83
CA PRO A 68 8.82 -4.79 -7.02
C PRO A 68 9.10 -5.25 -5.59
N ASN A 69 10.15 -6.05 -5.39
CA ASN A 69 10.57 -6.53 -4.07
C ASN A 69 11.07 -5.39 -3.17
N LEU A 70 11.83 -4.44 -3.72
CA LEU A 70 12.33 -3.27 -3.01
C LEU A 70 11.20 -2.30 -2.68
N ARG A 71 10.29 -2.04 -3.64
CA ARG A 71 9.06 -1.27 -3.35
C ARG A 71 8.29 -1.88 -2.20
N ARG A 72 8.00 -3.18 -2.26
CA ARG A 72 7.26 -3.88 -1.20
C ARG A 72 7.95 -3.74 0.15
N ALA A 73 9.26 -3.94 0.19
CA ALA A 73 10.04 -3.84 1.43
C ALA A 73 9.99 -2.43 2.04
N PHE A 74 10.14 -1.39 1.21
CA PHE A 74 10.06 -0.01 1.70
C PHE A 74 8.65 0.39 2.11
N THR A 75 7.62 -0.04 1.36
CA THR A 75 6.21 0.10 1.76
C THR A 75 5.98 -0.52 3.13
N MET A 76 6.51 -1.72 3.38
CA MET A 76 6.35 -2.37 4.68
C MET A 76 6.93 -1.52 5.82
N ALA A 77 8.09 -0.91 5.61
CA ALA A 77 8.71 -0.01 6.59
C ALA A 77 7.84 1.21 6.89
N ARG A 78 7.37 1.90 5.83
CA ARG A 78 6.51 3.10 5.94
C ARG A 78 5.21 2.85 6.70
N PHE A 79 4.64 1.66 6.54
CA PHE A 79 3.40 1.26 7.20
C PHE A 79 3.61 0.49 8.51
N HIS A 80 4.83 0.48 9.05
CA HIS A 80 5.17 -0.27 10.26
C HIS A 80 4.73 -1.76 10.22
N SER A 81 4.78 -2.36 9.03
CA SER A 81 4.28 -3.72 8.74
C SER A 81 5.40 -4.74 8.47
N ILE A 82 6.63 -4.41 8.87
CA ILE A 82 7.74 -5.38 8.93
C ILE A 82 7.37 -6.45 9.96
N PRO A 83 7.53 -7.77 9.66
CA PRO A 83 7.13 -8.87 10.54
C PRO A 83 8.07 -9.02 11.74
N THR A 84 8.06 -8.05 12.65
CA THR A 84 8.76 -8.11 13.93
C THR A 84 7.92 -8.81 14.98
N ALA A 85 8.55 -9.28 16.07
CA ALA A 85 7.85 -9.85 17.21
C ALA A 85 6.90 -8.83 17.87
N PHE A 86 7.23 -7.53 17.80
CA PHE A 86 6.32 -6.48 18.24
C PHE A 86 5.02 -6.47 17.44
N LEU A 87 5.11 -6.50 16.11
CA LEU A 87 3.91 -6.51 15.25
C LEU A 87 3.12 -7.81 15.41
N GLN A 88 3.79 -8.97 15.40
CA GLN A 88 3.15 -10.26 15.61
C GLN A 88 2.43 -10.31 16.97
N GLY A 89 3.07 -9.81 18.02
CA GLY A 89 2.53 -9.72 19.36
C GLY A 89 1.26 -8.89 19.48
N ILE A 90 1.05 -7.90 18.60
CA ILE A 90 -0.22 -7.15 18.52
C ILE A 90 -1.35 -8.09 18.07
N TYR A 91 -1.13 -8.85 17.00
CA TYR A 91 -2.13 -9.76 16.44
C TYR A 91 -2.42 -10.97 17.35
N SER A 92 -1.39 -11.49 18.04
CA SER A 92 -1.53 -12.60 18.99
C SER A 92 -1.93 -12.18 20.41
N LYS A 93 -2.15 -10.88 20.66
CA LYS A 93 -2.44 -10.32 21.99
C LYS A 93 -1.37 -10.64 23.05
N THR A 94 -0.12 -10.82 22.62
CA THR A 94 1.03 -11.05 23.51
C THR A 94 1.37 -9.76 24.27
N PRO A 95 1.59 -9.81 25.60
CA PRO A 95 2.05 -8.66 26.39
C PRO A 95 3.32 -8.04 25.82
N ILE A 96 3.47 -6.70 25.88
CA ILE A 96 4.61 -5.97 25.30
C ILE A 96 5.96 -6.55 25.77
N THR A 97 6.06 -6.87 27.07
CA THR A 97 7.26 -7.45 27.69
C THR A 97 7.66 -8.82 27.16
N GLN A 98 6.76 -9.51 26.44
CA GLN A 98 6.97 -10.84 25.87
C GLN A 98 7.16 -10.79 24.34
N ARG A 99 7.16 -9.60 23.72
CA ARG A 99 7.34 -9.43 22.25
C ARG A 99 8.81 -9.38 21.85
N LEU A 100 9.52 -10.44 22.22
CA LEU A 100 10.98 -10.47 22.21
C LEU A 100 11.53 -10.82 20.83
N CYS A 101 12.64 -10.18 20.47
CA CYS A 101 13.39 -10.52 19.28
C CYS A 101 14.01 -11.92 19.42
N PRO A 102 14.05 -12.74 18.36
CA PRO A 102 14.73 -14.05 18.39
C PRO A 102 16.26 -13.95 18.51
N CYS A 103 16.83 -12.75 18.61
CA CYS A 103 18.26 -12.57 18.86
C CYS A 103 18.63 -12.86 20.33
N THR A 104 19.93 -12.83 20.63
CA THR A 104 20.47 -13.13 21.96
C THR A 104 20.23 -12.05 23.03
N MET A 105 19.70 -10.88 22.66
CA MET A 105 19.57 -9.72 23.57
C MET A 105 18.35 -9.82 24.50
N ASN A 106 17.37 -10.69 24.21
CA ASN A 106 16.14 -10.82 24.99
C ASN A 106 15.38 -9.49 25.17
N GLU A 107 15.41 -8.63 24.15
CA GLU A 107 14.77 -7.31 24.12
C GLU A 107 13.52 -7.32 23.23
N VAL A 108 12.62 -6.34 23.43
CA VAL A 108 11.45 -6.13 22.59
C VAL A 108 11.87 -5.80 21.15
N GLU A 109 11.31 -6.49 20.17
CA GLU A 109 11.64 -6.29 18.76
C GLU A 109 10.81 -5.16 18.12
N ASP A 110 11.08 -3.92 18.52
CA ASP A 110 10.55 -2.74 17.83
C ASP A 110 11.40 -2.35 16.60
N PHE A 111 11.02 -1.26 15.94
CA PHE A 111 11.74 -0.75 14.77
C PHE A 111 13.14 -0.23 15.14
N ILE A 112 13.31 0.32 16.34
CA ILE A 112 14.58 0.85 16.79
C ILE A 112 15.57 -0.32 16.98
N HIS A 113 15.12 -1.44 17.55
CA HIS A 113 15.88 -2.68 17.64
C HIS A 113 16.20 -3.26 16.27
N PHE A 114 15.19 -3.39 15.41
CA PHE A 114 15.33 -3.92 14.06
C PHE A 114 16.38 -3.15 13.25
N PHE A 115 16.31 -1.82 13.21
CA PHE A 115 17.22 -1.01 12.40
C PHE A 115 18.60 -0.79 13.03
N PHE A 116 18.70 -0.60 14.34
CA PHE A 116 19.92 -0.04 14.93
C PHE A 116 20.79 -0.99 15.76
N TYR A 117 20.25 -2.05 16.38
CA TYR A 117 21.06 -2.89 17.28
C TYR A 117 20.82 -4.41 17.22
N CYS A 118 19.79 -4.92 16.55
CA CYS A 118 19.53 -6.36 16.48
C CYS A 118 20.72 -7.18 15.93
N PRO A 119 21.40 -8.02 16.73
CA PRO A 119 22.62 -8.72 16.30
C PRO A 119 22.48 -9.55 15.01
N ILE A 120 21.27 -10.07 14.74
CA ILE A 120 20.96 -10.83 13.52
C ILE A 120 21.30 -10.03 12.25
N TYR A 121 21.09 -8.72 12.27
CA TYR A 121 21.27 -7.85 11.11
C TYR A 121 22.61 -7.12 11.10
N GLU A 122 23.50 -7.40 12.07
CA GLU A 122 24.81 -6.76 12.19
C GLU A 122 25.64 -6.81 10.89
N PRO A 123 25.72 -7.93 10.15
CA PRO A 123 26.56 -8.00 8.94
C PRO A 123 26.12 -7.06 7.80
N ILE A 124 24.84 -6.68 7.78
CA ILE A 124 24.25 -5.85 6.72
C ILE A 124 23.99 -4.41 7.18
N ARG A 125 23.96 -4.15 8.50
CA ARG A 125 23.63 -2.84 9.07
C ARG A 125 24.61 -1.72 8.72
N PRO A 126 25.94 -1.92 8.70
CA PRO A 126 26.88 -0.83 8.42
C PRO A 126 26.57 -0.08 7.12
N LYS A 127 26.15 -0.80 6.08
CA LYS A 127 25.76 -0.22 4.79
C LYS A 127 24.55 0.72 4.90
N LEU A 128 23.61 0.40 5.78
CA LEU A 128 22.45 1.25 6.06
C LEU A 128 22.87 2.50 6.86
N LEU A 129 23.70 2.32 7.90
CA LEU A 129 24.09 3.42 8.78
C LEU A 129 24.90 4.51 8.06
N LEU A 130 25.64 4.14 7.01
CA LEU A 130 26.35 5.10 6.15
C LEU A 130 25.42 6.07 5.41
N LEU A 131 24.12 5.78 5.31
CA LEU A 131 23.12 6.63 4.66
C LEU A 131 22.54 7.69 5.60
N ILE A 132 22.83 7.58 6.90
CA ILE A 132 22.28 8.47 7.92
C ILE A 132 23.24 9.66 8.09
N PRO A 133 22.74 10.90 8.02
CA PRO A 133 23.57 12.07 8.31
C PRO A 133 24.15 12.00 9.73
N SER A 134 25.45 12.24 9.87
CA SER A 134 26.16 12.25 11.16
C SER A 134 25.67 13.34 12.13
N THR A 135 24.88 14.29 11.63
CA THR A 135 24.26 15.36 12.42
C THR A 135 23.08 14.88 13.28
N ILE A 136 22.53 13.70 13.00
CA ILE A 136 21.39 13.15 13.73
C ILE A 136 21.89 12.20 14.83
N THR A 137 21.54 12.51 16.08
CA THR A 137 21.98 11.74 17.25
C THR A 137 20.89 10.85 17.84
N SER A 138 19.62 11.26 17.76
CA SER A 138 18.47 10.45 18.22
C SER A 138 18.18 9.31 17.23
N LYS A 139 18.00 8.10 17.76
CA LYS A 139 17.63 6.92 16.95
C LYS A 139 16.25 7.09 16.32
N GLU A 140 15.34 7.78 17.00
CA GLU A 140 14.00 8.08 16.52
C GLU A 140 14.06 9.02 15.30
N ASP A 141 14.91 10.04 15.36
CA ASP A 141 15.09 10.97 14.23
C ASP A 141 15.88 10.31 13.09
N CYS A 142 16.82 9.41 13.40
CA CYS A 142 17.45 8.54 12.40
C CYS A 142 16.41 7.66 11.70
N LEU A 143 15.49 7.06 12.46
CA LEU A 143 14.43 6.24 11.87
C LEU A 143 13.52 7.08 10.98
N LYS A 144 13.12 8.27 11.43
CA LYS A 144 12.32 9.19 10.62
C LYS A 144 13.04 9.57 9.32
N SER A 145 14.33 9.88 9.39
CA SER A 145 15.11 10.28 8.21
C SER A 145 15.24 9.13 7.19
N LEU A 146 15.41 7.89 7.66
CA LEU A 146 15.39 6.69 6.81
C LEU A 146 14.04 6.47 6.12
N LEU A 147 12.93 6.86 6.76
CA LEU A 147 11.58 6.58 6.27
C LEU A 147 10.89 7.77 5.58
N VAL A 148 11.52 8.94 5.49
CA VAL A 148 10.85 10.18 5.02
C VAL A 148 10.58 10.21 3.50
N ASP A 149 11.23 9.32 2.73
CA ASP A 149 11.08 9.23 1.27
C ASP A 149 11.44 10.51 0.50
N ALA A 150 12.47 11.23 0.98
CA ALA A 150 12.99 12.43 0.32
C ALA A 150 14.19 12.14 -0.60
N ASN A 151 14.94 11.06 -0.34
CA ASN A 151 16.14 10.72 -1.09
C ASN A 151 16.02 9.29 -1.65
N PRO A 152 15.99 9.12 -2.99
CA PRO A 152 15.88 7.81 -3.63
C PRO A 152 16.96 6.81 -3.20
N GLN A 153 18.18 7.28 -2.94
CA GLN A 153 19.29 6.42 -2.50
C GLN A 153 19.06 5.89 -1.09
N ILE A 154 18.52 6.71 -0.19
CA ILE A 154 18.16 6.29 1.16
C ILE A 154 17.00 5.29 1.09
N SER A 155 15.94 5.61 0.34
CA SER A 155 14.79 4.71 0.16
C SER A 155 15.22 3.35 -0.38
N ARG A 156 16.14 3.34 -1.37
CA ARG A 156 16.72 2.11 -1.92
C ARG A 156 17.57 1.35 -0.91
N GLY A 157 18.45 2.02 -0.17
CA GLY A 157 19.30 1.39 0.84
C GLY A 157 18.50 0.74 1.97
N VAL A 158 17.46 1.43 2.45
CA VAL A 158 16.50 0.89 3.43
C VAL A 158 15.79 -0.33 2.87
N ALA A 159 15.30 -0.27 1.63
CA ALA A 159 14.64 -1.40 0.99
C ALA A 159 15.56 -2.63 0.87
N ILE A 160 16.81 -2.44 0.45
CA ILE A 160 17.81 -3.51 0.34
C ILE A 160 18.09 -4.12 1.71
N PHE A 161 18.30 -3.29 2.73
CA PHE A 161 18.50 -3.74 4.10
C PHE A 161 17.34 -4.61 4.57
N ILE A 162 16.09 -4.18 4.38
CA ILE A 162 14.91 -4.93 4.79
C ILE A 162 14.81 -6.27 4.05
N VAL A 163 15.03 -6.29 2.73
CA VAL A 163 15.00 -7.55 1.97
C VAL A 163 16.06 -8.53 2.49
N GLN A 164 17.26 -8.06 2.78
CA GLN A 164 18.33 -8.89 3.34
C GLN A 164 18.02 -9.35 4.76
N ALA A 165 17.51 -8.45 5.61
CA ALA A 165 17.10 -8.76 6.98
C ALA A 165 16.02 -9.85 7.02
N LEU A 166 15.02 -9.77 6.13
CA LEU A 166 13.97 -10.79 6.04
C LEU A 166 14.51 -12.15 5.58
N LYS A 167 15.51 -12.17 4.68
CA LYS A 167 16.19 -13.43 4.29
C LYS A 167 16.95 -14.05 5.46
N LEU A 168 17.71 -13.24 6.21
CA LEU A 168 18.43 -13.69 7.41
C LEU A 168 17.46 -14.19 8.49
N ARG A 169 16.31 -13.55 8.64
CA ARG A 169 15.29 -14.00 9.58
C ARG A 169 14.69 -15.35 9.17
N ALA A 170 14.43 -15.54 7.88
CA ALA A 170 13.87 -16.78 7.37
C ALA A 170 14.77 -17.99 7.66
N THR A 171 16.10 -17.82 7.64
CA THR A 171 17.06 -18.89 7.98
C THR A 171 17.11 -19.25 9.46
N LEU A 172 16.54 -18.43 10.34
CA LEU A 172 16.45 -18.71 11.78
C LEU A 172 15.14 -19.43 12.16
N THR A 173 14.12 -19.32 11.31
CA THR A 173 12.79 -19.88 11.53
C THR A 173 12.51 -21.16 10.73
N GLY A 174 13.47 -21.59 9.91
CA GLY A 174 13.41 -22.83 9.12
C GLY A 174 14.37 -23.86 9.66
#